data_AF-A0A101MLU1-F1
#
_entry.id   AF-A0A101MLU1-F1
#
_cell.length_a   1.000
_cell.length_b   1.000
_cell.length_c   1.000
_cell.angle_alpha   90.00
_cell.angle_beta   90.00
_cell.angle_gamma   90.00
#
_symmetry.space_group_name_H-M   'P 1'
#
loop_
_entity.id
_entity.type
_entity.pdbx_description
1 polymer ?
#
loop_
_entity_poly.entity_id
_entity_poly.type
_entity_poly.pdbx_seq_one_letter_code
_entity_poly.pdbx_strand_id
1 'polypeptide(L)'
;MCSPTKRTKSKRGSQSNIFEGLKIKPASPSSEASSLSTKINLAKSIRHYMQSTFRFGQGTVSPHSLNGMRSQFTICMDEAYDYKIGTQDFDPDTIFPEIVSLGNQLSAILQKQLTPLQESEFEDHILHCLATIVYGSNMIERAGSGSRITLKLCMAIFRGEEIPDDIGETEEEFQELKKGLLRNDMPANVSAVLRSRREIVQHAKAATHMISQLCVYDKDLSEEIILQTHKILTHKIDAESTPWKEYSGVYRTDEVSAGLHPFPHHSLVPYKMKDMIRELQSDMKEVIAKRLTLSPLLRSTLISLSIFILLSTAMDACVV
;
A
#
# COMPACT_ATOMS: atom_id res chain seq x y z
N MET A 1 -5.30 -66.65 20.03
CA MET A 1 -6.27 -66.69 18.92
C MET A 1 -7.56 -66.01 19.37
N CYS A 2 -7.87 -64.84 18.83
CA CYS A 2 -9.21 -64.24 18.80
C CYS A 2 -9.16 -63.00 17.91
N SER A 3 -9.78 -63.08 16.73
CA SER A 3 -9.96 -61.99 15.78
C SER A 3 -11.12 -61.09 16.22
N PRO A 4 -10.97 -59.75 16.19
CA PRO A 4 -12.13 -58.86 16.31
C PRO A 4 -12.69 -58.48 14.93
N THR A 5 -13.95 -58.87 14.78
CA THR A 5 -15.03 -58.40 13.89
C THR A 5 -14.88 -57.08 13.13
N LYS A 6 -15.17 -57.15 11.82
CA LYS A 6 -15.41 -56.04 10.88
C LYS A 6 -16.52 -55.10 11.36
N ARG A 7 -16.20 -53.81 11.54
CA ARG A 7 -17.20 -52.72 11.63
C ARG A 7 -17.60 -52.26 10.23
N THR A 8 -18.91 -52.36 9.95
CA THR A 8 -19.59 -51.82 8.77
C THR A 8 -19.52 -50.29 8.71
N LYS A 9 -18.99 -49.75 7.61
CA LYS A 9 -18.98 -48.31 7.30
C LYS A 9 -20.40 -47.85 6.97
N SER A 10 -20.97 -46.97 7.79
CA SER A 10 -22.16 -46.19 7.47
C SER A 10 -21.81 -45.14 6.42
N LYS A 11 -22.54 -45.15 5.29
CA LYS A 11 -22.39 -44.22 4.17
C LYS A 11 -23.12 -42.92 4.54
N ARG A 12 -22.37 -41.83 4.72
CA ARG A 12 -22.94 -40.49 4.99
C ARG A 12 -23.75 -40.05 3.76
N GLY A 13 -25.04 -39.76 3.95
CA GLY A 13 -25.94 -39.34 2.88
C GLY A 13 -25.56 -37.98 2.27
N SER A 14 -25.80 -37.86 0.96
CA SER A 14 -25.61 -36.65 0.16
C SER A 14 -26.48 -35.50 0.67
N GLN A 15 -25.92 -34.29 0.78
CA GLN A 15 -26.62 -33.06 1.19
C GLN A 15 -27.58 -32.50 0.12
N SER A 16 -27.77 -33.21 -1.00
CA SER A 16 -28.63 -32.77 -2.10
C SER A 16 -30.13 -32.71 -1.77
N ASN A 17 -30.57 -33.28 -0.64
CA ASN A 17 -32.01 -33.43 -0.34
C ASN A 17 -32.52 -32.48 0.76
N ILE A 18 -31.76 -31.44 1.13
CA ILE A 18 -32.16 -30.48 2.19
C ILE A 18 -32.98 -29.29 1.64
N PHE A 19 -33.08 -29.12 0.32
CA PHE A 19 -33.70 -27.93 -0.28
C PHE A 19 -34.83 -28.21 -1.28
N GLU A 20 -35.41 -29.42 -1.29
CA GLU A 20 -36.62 -29.70 -2.06
C GLU A 20 -37.84 -29.09 -1.35
N GLY A 21 -38.26 -27.90 -1.79
CA GLY A 21 -39.48 -27.23 -1.30
C GLY A 21 -39.39 -25.70 -1.22
N LEU A 22 -38.21 -25.11 -1.34
CA LEU A 22 -38.07 -23.66 -1.39
C LEU A 22 -38.26 -23.16 -2.83
N LYS A 23 -39.45 -22.63 -3.12
CA LYS A 23 -39.70 -21.84 -4.34
C LYS A 23 -38.91 -20.53 -4.28
N ILE A 24 -37.62 -20.58 -4.63
CA ILE A 24 -36.82 -19.37 -4.84
C ILE A 24 -37.15 -18.86 -6.24
N LYS A 25 -37.86 -17.73 -6.28
CA LYS A 25 -38.12 -16.97 -7.51
C LYS A 25 -36.77 -16.47 -8.04
N PRO A 26 -36.40 -16.71 -9.31
CA PRO A 26 -35.15 -16.15 -9.84
C PRO A 26 -35.25 -14.62 -9.80
N ALA A 27 -34.32 -13.98 -9.09
CA ALA A 27 -34.16 -12.54 -9.16
C ALA A 27 -33.75 -12.19 -10.59
N SER A 28 -34.54 -11.34 -11.24
CA SER A 28 -34.19 -10.70 -12.50
C SER A 28 -32.81 -10.03 -12.37
N PRO A 29 -31.99 -10.02 -13.44
CA PRO A 29 -30.67 -9.42 -13.40
C PRO A 29 -30.82 -7.92 -13.09
N SER A 30 -30.46 -7.53 -11.87
CA SER A 30 -30.26 -6.15 -11.52
C SER A 30 -29.11 -5.64 -12.37
N SER A 31 -29.40 -4.65 -13.20
CA SER A 31 -28.45 -3.85 -13.95
C SER A 31 -27.17 -3.62 -13.14
N GLU A 32 -26.04 -4.05 -13.68
CA GLU A 32 -24.73 -3.61 -13.26
C GLU A 32 -24.74 -2.07 -13.27
N ALA A 33 -24.90 -1.49 -12.09
CA ALA A 33 -24.53 -0.11 -11.87
C ALA A 33 -23.01 -0.08 -12.02
N SER A 34 -22.56 0.30 -13.21
CA SER A 34 -21.22 0.81 -13.43
C SER A 34 -20.99 1.90 -12.38
N SER A 35 -20.26 1.57 -11.31
CA SER A 35 -19.80 2.58 -10.37
C SER A 35 -18.92 3.52 -11.19
N LEU A 36 -19.41 4.72 -11.49
CA LEU A 36 -18.56 5.80 -11.95
C LEU A 36 -17.49 5.98 -10.86
N SER A 37 -16.32 5.40 -11.09
CA SER A 37 -15.12 5.68 -10.32
C SER A 37 -14.77 7.13 -10.59
N THR A 38 -15.27 8.04 -9.74
CA THR A 38 -14.82 9.43 -9.75
C THR A 38 -13.30 9.40 -9.64
N LYS A 39 -12.60 9.79 -10.72
CA LYS A 39 -11.14 9.79 -10.75
C LYS A 39 -10.64 10.62 -9.57
N ILE A 40 -10.00 9.96 -8.61
CA ILE A 40 -9.49 10.60 -7.40
C ILE A 40 -8.25 11.38 -7.80
N ASN A 41 -8.27 12.69 -7.60
CA ASN A 41 -7.04 13.47 -7.56
C ASN A 41 -6.43 13.30 -6.16
N LEU A 42 -5.32 12.58 -6.09
CA LEU A 42 -4.72 12.18 -4.83
C LEU A 42 -4.18 13.38 -4.05
N ALA A 43 -3.60 14.36 -4.75
CA ALA A 43 -3.05 15.57 -4.14
C ALA A 43 -4.11 16.38 -3.39
N LYS A 44 -5.24 16.65 -4.06
CA LYS A 44 -6.39 17.34 -3.46
C LYS A 44 -6.95 16.58 -2.26
N SER A 45 -7.05 15.26 -2.40
CA SER A 45 -7.58 14.38 -1.35
C SER A 45 -6.68 14.36 -0.12
N ILE A 46 -5.36 14.24 -0.32
CA ILE A 46 -4.37 14.31 0.76
C ILE A 46 -4.36 15.69 1.40
N ARG A 47 -4.40 16.77 0.62
CA ARG A 47 -4.46 18.13 1.17
C ARG A 47 -5.70 18.32 2.04
N HIS A 48 -6.87 17.91 1.56
CA HIS A 48 -8.11 17.98 2.33
C HIS A 48 -8.05 17.13 3.61
N TYR A 49 -7.46 15.93 3.50
CA TYR A 49 -7.20 15.07 4.65
C TYR A 49 -6.24 15.74 5.66
N MET A 50 -5.16 16.36 5.21
CA MET A 50 -4.23 17.09 6.08
C MET A 50 -4.90 18.31 6.71
N GLN A 51 -5.73 19.05 5.98
CA GLN A 51 -6.47 20.19 6.55
C GLN A 51 -7.39 19.79 7.71
N SER A 52 -7.99 18.61 7.65
CA SER A 52 -8.92 18.09 8.66
C SER A 52 -8.22 17.37 9.83
N THR A 53 -7.06 16.74 9.59
CA THR A 53 -6.37 15.86 10.59
C THR A 53 -5.06 16.42 11.12
N PHE A 54 -4.37 17.26 10.35
CA PHE A 54 -3.08 17.82 10.71
C PHE A 54 -3.29 18.97 11.70
N ARG A 55 -3.18 18.62 12.98
CA ARG A 55 -3.31 19.54 14.12
C ARG A 55 -2.12 19.34 15.06
N PHE A 56 -0.91 19.50 14.52
CA PHE A 56 0.32 19.59 15.32
C PHE A 56 0.12 20.69 16.36
N GLY A 57 -0.10 20.30 17.60
CA GLY A 57 -0.18 21.17 18.77
C GLY A 57 0.50 20.42 19.90
N GLN A 58 1.66 20.90 20.35
CA GLN A 58 2.56 20.16 21.25
C GLN A 58 2.93 18.76 20.71
N GLY A 59 3.08 18.61 19.39
CA GLY A 59 3.30 17.30 18.76
C GLY A 59 2.04 16.45 18.59
N THR A 60 0.87 16.91 19.01
CA THR A 60 -0.34 16.10 18.89
C THR A 60 -0.83 16.02 17.44
N VAL A 61 -1.24 14.84 16.97
CA VAL A 61 -1.88 14.62 15.67
C VAL A 61 -3.23 13.95 15.91
N SER A 62 -4.26 14.42 15.21
CA SER A 62 -5.62 13.89 15.35
C SER A 62 -6.06 13.22 14.05
N PRO A 63 -5.71 11.94 13.81
CA PRO A 63 -6.30 11.22 12.69
C PRO A 63 -7.82 11.11 12.86
N HIS A 64 -8.51 10.96 11.73
CA HIS A 64 -9.91 10.59 11.78
C HIS A 64 -10.06 9.12 12.21
N SER A 65 -11.10 8.96 13.04
CA SER A 65 -11.84 7.76 13.39
C SER A 65 -11.24 6.37 13.08
N LEU A 66 -10.83 5.65 14.13
CA LEU A 66 -11.02 4.20 14.19
C LEU A 66 -12.40 3.92 14.81
N ASN A 67 -13.30 3.24 14.09
CA ASN A 67 -14.67 2.91 14.54
C ASN A 67 -15.57 4.12 14.94
N GLY A 68 -15.45 5.26 14.26
CA GLY A 68 -16.19 6.49 14.58
C GLY A 68 -15.57 7.31 15.72
N MET A 69 -14.45 6.87 16.31
CA MET A 69 -13.86 7.54 17.48
C MET A 69 -12.66 8.41 17.10
N ARG A 70 -12.79 9.72 17.28
CA ARG A 70 -11.70 10.70 17.07
C ARG A 70 -10.59 10.49 18.08
N SER A 71 -9.44 9.99 17.62
CA SER A 71 -8.25 9.81 18.45
C SER A 71 -7.32 11.01 18.36
N GLN A 72 -6.70 11.38 19.49
CA GLN A 72 -5.61 12.35 19.56
C GLN A 72 -4.38 11.62 20.06
N PHE A 73 -3.27 11.75 19.33
CA PHE A 73 -2.00 11.16 19.71
C PHE A 73 -1.00 12.26 19.89
N THR A 74 -0.43 12.42 21.07
CA THR A 74 0.73 13.30 21.27
C THR A 74 1.95 12.63 20.67
N ILE A 75 2.93 13.42 20.26
CA ILE A 75 4.27 12.98 19.87
C ILE A 75 5.18 13.38 21.03
N CYS A 76 5.87 12.43 21.66
CA CYS A 76 6.88 12.69 22.68
C CYS A 76 8.13 11.87 22.34
N MET A 77 9.29 12.44 22.64
CA MET A 77 10.50 11.65 22.79
C MET A 77 10.53 11.07 24.20
N ASP A 78 10.90 9.80 24.30
CA ASP A 78 11.14 9.09 25.56
C ASP A 78 12.47 8.32 25.50
N GLU A 79 12.82 7.65 26.60
CA GLU A 79 14.08 6.90 26.74
C GLU A 79 14.22 5.74 25.73
N ALA A 80 13.20 5.40 24.94
CA ALA A 80 13.27 4.36 23.93
C ALA A 80 13.96 4.80 22.62
N TYR A 81 14.29 6.09 22.48
CA TYR A 81 15.05 6.60 21.34
C TYR A 81 16.54 6.22 21.45
N ASP A 82 17.02 5.40 20.51
CA ASP A 82 18.45 5.08 20.42
C ASP A 82 19.21 6.25 19.76
N TYR A 83 19.86 7.05 20.61
CA TYR A 83 20.75 8.15 20.22
C TYR A 83 21.96 7.70 19.38
N LYS A 84 22.16 6.39 19.16
CA LYS A 84 23.30 5.84 18.38
C LYS A 84 23.01 5.57 16.91
N ILE A 85 21.78 5.81 16.44
CA ILE A 85 21.37 5.55 15.04
C ILE A 85 21.80 6.70 14.09
N GLY A 86 22.13 7.87 14.63
CA GLY A 86 22.51 9.06 13.86
C GLY A 86 24.00 9.17 13.53
N THR A 87 24.33 9.95 12.49
CA THR A 87 25.67 10.53 12.33
C THR A 87 25.95 11.48 13.51
N GLN A 88 27.22 11.85 13.78
CA GLN A 88 27.60 12.72 14.90
C GLN A 88 26.84 14.07 14.97
N ASP A 89 26.16 14.46 13.89
CA ASP A 89 25.38 15.70 13.77
C ASP A 89 23.87 15.54 14.02
N PHE A 90 23.38 14.32 14.32
CA PHE A 90 21.97 14.08 14.60
C PHE A 90 21.72 14.06 16.11
N ASP A 91 21.22 15.18 16.63
CA ASP A 91 20.74 15.30 18.01
C ASP A 91 19.20 15.29 18.05
N PRO A 92 18.57 14.18 18.47
CA PRO A 92 17.12 14.07 18.61
C PRO A 92 16.50 15.21 19.42
N ASP A 93 17.19 15.68 20.46
CA ASP A 93 16.68 16.71 21.37
C ASP A 93 16.59 18.08 20.69
N THR A 94 17.39 18.30 19.64
CA THR A 94 17.36 19.51 18.81
C THR A 94 16.39 19.36 17.63
N ILE A 95 16.39 18.20 16.96
CA ILE A 95 15.58 17.95 15.76
C ILE A 95 14.09 17.85 16.09
N PHE A 96 13.73 17.29 17.25
CA PHE A 96 12.34 17.07 17.60
C PHE A 96 11.54 18.38 17.80
N PRO A 97 12.02 19.37 18.59
CA PRO A 97 11.38 20.68 18.67
C PRO A 97 11.28 21.37 17.31
N GLU A 98 12.27 21.20 16.43
CA GLU A 98 12.26 21.75 15.08
C GLU A 98 11.13 21.13 14.24
N ILE A 99 10.99 19.80 14.25
CA ILE A 99 9.89 19.09 13.57
C ILE A 99 8.53 19.55 14.10
N VAL A 100 8.39 19.72 15.42
CA VAL A 100 7.14 20.21 16.02
C VAL A 100 6.86 21.65 15.56
N SER A 101 7.87 22.52 15.54
CA SER A 101 7.75 23.90 15.06
C SER A 101 7.31 23.96 13.60
N LEU A 102 7.98 23.19 12.72
CA LEU A 102 7.64 23.09 11.30
C LEU A 102 6.23 22.51 11.10
N GLY A 103 5.87 21.48 11.87
CA GLY A 103 4.53 20.89 11.87
C GLY A 103 3.44 21.90 12.26
N ASN A 104 3.68 22.69 13.31
CA ASN A 104 2.77 23.76 13.74
C ASN A 104 2.62 24.83 12.66
N GLN A 105 3.73 25.25 12.04
CA GLN A 105 3.73 26.24 10.95
C GLN A 105 2.95 25.73 9.73
N LEU A 106 3.19 24.49 9.32
CA LEU A 106 2.46 23.85 8.22
C LEU A 106 0.97 23.74 8.53
N SER A 107 0.60 23.30 9.74
CA SER A 107 -0.79 23.26 10.21
C SER A 107 -1.46 24.63 10.12
N ALA A 108 -0.78 25.69 10.57
CA ALA A 108 -1.29 27.06 10.49
C ALA A 108 -1.44 27.55 9.04
N ILE A 109 -0.53 27.17 8.15
CA ILE A 109 -0.61 27.47 6.71
C ILE A 109 -1.79 26.74 6.07
N LEU A 110 -1.95 25.45 6.34
CA LEU A 110 -3.04 24.63 5.79
C LEU A 110 -4.44 25.04 6.30
N GLN A 111 -4.52 25.58 7.51
CA GLN A 111 -5.76 26.15 8.07
C GLN A 111 -6.12 27.51 7.48
N LYS A 112 -5.15 28.24 6.90
CA LYS A 112 -5.43 29.45 6.13
C LYS A 112 -5.97 29.08 4.76
N GLN A 113 -6.73 29.99 4.16
CA GLN A 113 -7.10 29.86 2.76
C GLN A 113 -5.86 30.11 1.90
N LEU A 114 -5.32 29.04 1.34
CA LEU A 114 -4.21 29.11 0.39
C LEU A 114 -4.66 29.79 -0.89
N THR A 115 -3.75 30.52 -1.54
CA THR A 115 -4.01 30.99 -2.91
C THR A 115 -4.02 29.80 -3.87
N PRO A 116 -4.70 29.87 -5.03
CA PRO A 116 -4.69 28.79 -6.01
C PRO A 116 -3.29 28.36 -6.45
N LEU A 117 -2.34 29.31 -6.51
CA LEU A 117 -0.94 29.02 -6.82
C LEU A 117 -0.28 28.18 -5.71
N GLN A 118 -0.46 28.57 -4.44
CA GLN A 118 0.08 27.83 -3.29
C GLN A 118 -0.56 26.44 -3.15
N GLU A 119 -1.86 26.31 -3.44
CA GLU A 119 -2.51 25.00 -3.50
C GLU A 119 -1.87 24.11 -4.55
N SER A 120 -1.63 24.64 -5.75
CA SER A 120 -0.97 23.90 -6.83
C SER A 120 0.46 23.51 -6.49
N GLU A 121 1.27 24.43 -5.93
CA GLU A 121 2.66 24.15 -5.54
C GLU A 121 2.73 23.07 -4.44
N PHE A 122 1.83 23.14 -3.46
CA PHE A 122 1.74 22.16 -2.39
C PHE A 122 1.30 20.78 -2.93
N GLU A 123 0.28 20.76 -3.77
CA GLU A 123 -0.21 19.56 -4.43
C GLU A 123 0.90 18.91 -5.28
N ASP A 124 1.60 19.68 -6.11
CA ASP A 124 2.72 19.19 -6.92
C ASP A 124 3.88 18.68 -6.07
N HIS A 125 4.20 19.34 -4.95
CA HIS A 125 5.24 18.89 -4.03
C HIS A 125 4.91 17.53 -3.41
N ILE A 126 3.67 17.33 -2.92
CA ILE A 126 3.23 16.05 -2.37
C ILE A 126 3.32 14.95 -3.43
N LEU A 127 2.85 15.22 -4.65
CA LEU A 127 2.89 14.23 -5.72
C LEU A 127 4.32 13.88 -6.11
N HIS A 128 5.23 14.86 -6.11
CA HIS A 128 6.65 14.61 -6.35
C HIS A 128 7.28 13.73 -5.26
N CYS A 129 6.96 13.97 -3.99
CA CYS A 129 7.41 13.13 -2.88
C CYS A 129 6.91 11.68 -3.02
N LEU A 130 5.61 11.49 -3.30
CA LEU A 130 5.03 10.17 -3.54
C LEU A 130 5.68 9.47 -4.74
N ALA A 131 5.94 10.20 -5.83
CA ALA A 131 6.57 9.64 -7.02
C ALA A 131 8.02 9.23 -6.76
N THR A 132 8.73 9.97 -5.90
CA THR A 132 10.09 9.66 -5.47
C THR A 132 10.12 8.40 -4.59
N ILE A 133 9.12 8.21 -3.72
CA ILE A 133 8.97 6.97 -2.94
C ILE A 133 8.77 5.77 -3.86
N VAL A 134 7.89 5.87 -4.86
CA VAL A 134 7.68 4.81 -5.86
C VAL A 134 8.96 4.51 -6.63
N TYR A 135 9.69 5.55 -7.07
CA TYR A 135 10.99 5.37 -7.73
C TYR A 135 11.99 4.64 -6.84
N GLY A 136 12.15 5.08 -5.59
CA GLY A 136 13.07 4.46 -4.64
C GLY A 136 12.74 2.99 -4.40
N SER A 137 11.46 2.66 -4.24
CA SER A 137 11.02 1.27 -4.05
C SER A 137 11.26 0.40 -5.29
N ASN A 138 10.98 0.90 -6.49
CA ASN A 138 11.32 0.18 -7.73
C ASN A 138 12.84 -0.09 -7.84
N MET A 139 13.68 0.85 -7.41
CA MET A 139 15.14 0.69 -7.48
C MET A 139 15.69 -0.34 -6.50
N ILE A 140 15.04 -0.55 -5.35
CA ILE A 140 15.40 -1.64 -4.42
C ILE A 140 15.21 -3.00 -5.11
N GLU A 141 14.12 -3.16 -5.85
CA GLU A 141 13.76 -4.41 -6.56
C GLU A 141 14.38 -4.51 -7.96
N ARG A 142 15.25 -3.57 -8.35
CA ARG A 142 15.80 -3.44 -9.72
C ARG A 142 14.71 -3.41 -10.81
N ALA A 143 13.54 -2.88 -10.50
CA ALA A 143 12.37 -2.77 -11.37
C ALA A 143 12.23 -1.35 -11.95
N GLY A 144 11.35 -1.17 -12.94
CA GLY A 144 11.08 0.15 -13.51
C GLY A 144 12.25 0.73 -14.33
N SER A 145 12.44 2.05 -14.32
CA SER A 145 13.38 2.76 -15.19
C SER A 145 13.94 4.01 -14.50
N GLY A 146 14.45 4.98 -15.26
CA GLY A 146 15.03 6.21 -14.73
C GLY A 146 14.03 7.06 -13.94
N SER A 147 14.55 7.90 -13.04
CA SER A 147 13.75 8.78 -12.19
C SER A 147 12.83 9.69 -13.00
N ARG A 148 13.35 10.37 -14.03
CA ARG A 148 12.57 11.34 -14.82
C ARG A 148 11.28 10.74 -15.38
N ILE A 149 11.34 9.60 -16.05
CA ILE A 149 10.13 8.96 -16.60
C ILE A 149 9.22 8.40 -15.50
N THR A 150 9.81 7.85 -14.43
CA THR A 150 9.05 7.36 -13.28
C THR A 150 8.24 8.49 -12.66
N LEU A 151 8.86 9.64 -12.39
CA LEU A 151 8.17 10.82 -11.85
C LEU A 151 7.05 11.29 -12.78
N LYS A 152 7.31 11.40 -14.09
CA LYS A 152 6.30 11.81 -15.07
C LYS A 152 5.05 10.92 -15.02
N LEU A 153 5.23 9.59 -15.07
CA LEU A 153 4.13 8.63 -15.05
C LEU A 153 3.39 8.62 -13.71
N CYS A 154 4.12 8.60 -12.60
CA CYS A 154 3.53 8.61 -11.26
C CYS A 154 2.71 9.87 -11.02
N MET A 155 3.23 11.05 -11.36
CA MET A 155 2.52 12.32 -11.17
C MET A 155 1.20 12.36 -11.95
N ALA A 156 1.22 11.92 -13.22
CA ALA A 156 0.00 11.83 -14.02
C ALA A 156 -1.04 10.89 -13.39
N ILE A 157 -0.63 9.71 -12.93
CA ILE A 157 -1.51 8.76 -12.25
C ILE A 157 -2.08 9.36 -10.96
N PHE A 158 -1.25 10.00 -10.14
CA PHE A 158 -1.71 10.60 -8.88
C PHE A 158 -2.62 11.83 -9.09
N ARG A 159 -2.52 12.51 -10.23
CA ARG A 159 -3.48 13.56 -10.64
C ARG A 159 -4.83 12.99 -11.10
N GLY A 160 -4.92 11.67 -11.29
CA GLY A 160 -6.09 10.99 -11.82
C GLY A 160 -6.13 10.93 -13.35
N GLU A 161 -5.01 11.18 -14.03
CA GLU A 161 -4.93 11.09 -15.48
C GLU A 161 -4.98 9.63 -15.94
N GLU A 162 -5.56 9.39 -17.12
CA GLU A 162 -5.52 8.07 -17.74
C GLU A 162 -4.22 7.89 -18.50
N ILE A 163 -3.49 6.83 -18.13
CA ILE A 163 -2.27 6.42 -18.81
C ILE A 163 -2.62 5.27 -19.76
N PRO A 164 -2.30 5.40 -21.06
CA PRO A 164 -2.48 4.30 -22.02
C PRO A 164 -1.80 3.02 -21.53
N ASP A 165 -2.42 1.87 -21.77
CA ASP A 165 -1.89 0.57 -21.33
C ASP A 165 -0.56 0.23 -22.04
N ASP A 166 -0.43 0.60 -23.31
CA ASP A 166 0.74 0.34 -24.13
C ASP A 166 1.20 1.62 -24.85
N ILE A 167 2.45 1.63 -25.29
CA ILE A 167 3.09 2.72 -26.04
C ILE A 167 3.83 2.13 -27.25
N GLY A 168 3.92 2.90 -28.33
CA GLY A 168 4.69 2.54 -29.52
C GLY A 168 6.20 2.73 -29.33
N GLU A 169 7.01 1.93 -30.04
CA GLU A 169 8.48 1.98 -29.97
C GLU A 169 9.07 3.32 -30.46
N THR A 170 8.33 4.03 -31.31
CA THR A 170 8.72 5.34 -31.85
C THR A 170 8.42 6.49 -30.88
N GLU A 171 7.70 6.23 -29.80
CA GLU A 171 7.35 7.27 -28.82
C GLU A 171 8.55 7.64 -27.96
N GLU A 172 8.65 8.93 -27.60
CA GLU A 172 9.73 9.45 -26.76
C GLU A 172 9.79 8.72 -25.40
N GLU A 173 8.62 8.38 -24.85
CA GLU A 173 8.49 7.64 -23.60
C GLU A 173 9.18 6.27 -23.67
N PHE A 174 8.99 5.53 -24.77
CA PHE A 174 9.62 4.23 -24.97
C PHE A 174 11.15 4.37 -25.02
N GLN A 175 11.64 5.36 -25.77
CA GLN A 175 13.08 5.61 -25.89
C GLN A 175 13.71 6.03 -24.55
N GLU A 176 13.00 6.80 -23.74
CA GLU A 176 13.46 7.18 -22.41
C GLU A 176 13.52 5.99 -21.46
N LEU A 177 12.48 5.16 -21.43
CA LEU A 177 12.45 3.92 -20.65
C LEU A 177 13.62 3.00 -21.02
N LYS A 178 13.85 2.81 -22.33
CA LYS A 178 14.96 2.03 -22.86
C LYS A 178 16.31 2.60 -22.43
N LYS A 179 16.48 3.92 -22.50
CA LYS A 179 17.72 4.59 -22.05
C LYS A 179 17.94 4.44 -20.54
N GLY A 180 16.88 4.43 -19.73
CA GLY A 180 16.97 4.17 -18.29
C GLY A 180 17.43 2.75 -17.99
N LEU A 181 16.84 1.75 -18.67
CA LEU A 181 17.23 0.35 -18.51
C LEU A 181 18.69 0.10 -18.89
N LEU A 182 19.15 0.66 -20.01
CA LEU A 182 20.56 0.56 -20.43
C LEU A 182 21.54 1.19 -19.44
N ARG A 183 21.15 2.26 -18.73
CA ARG A 183 22.01 2.88 -17.72
C ARG A 183 22.13 2.05 -16.44
N ASN A 184 21.15 1.19 -16.18
CA ASN A 184 21.09 0.34 -14.99
C ASN A 184 21.57 -1.10 -15.27
N ASP A 185 22.20 -1.33 -16.44
CA ASP A 185 22.63 -2.65 -16.92
C ASP A 185 21.50 -3.70 -16.92
N MET A 186 20.28 -3.26 -17.23
CA MET A 186 19.09 -4.11 -17.31
C MET A 186 18.75 -4.46 -18.78
N PRO A 187 18.06 -5.59 -19.03
CA PRO A 187 17.55 -5.92 -20.36
C PRO A 187 16.72 -4.77 -20.95
N ALA A 188 16.99 -4.38 -22.19
CA ALA A 188 16.36 -3.23 -22.85
C ALA A 188 15.71 -3.59 -24.20
N ASN A 189 15.30 -4.85 -24.35
CA ASN A 189 14.46 -5.30 -25.46
C ASN A 189 13.02 -4.78 -25.29
N VAL A 190 12.19 -4.90 -26.34
CA VAL A 190 10.83 -4.34 -26.36
C VAL A 190 9.99 -4.85 -25.17
N SER A 191 10.01 -6.16 -24.91
CA SER A 191 9.30 -6.75 -23.77
C SER A 191 9.76 -6.20 -22.42
N ALA A 192 11.06 -5.99 -22.23
CA ALA A 192 11.61 -5.46 -20.99
C ALA A 192 11.26 -3.98 -20.79
N VAL A 193 11.27 -3.18 -21.86
CA VAL A 193 10.83 -1.78 -21.83
C VAL A 193 9.34 -1.68 -21.44
N LEU A 194 8.49 -2.49 -22.08
CA LEU A 194 7.05 -2.50 -21.76
C LEU A 194 6.78 -3.03 -20.36
N ARG A 195 7.52 -4.05 -19.90
CA ARG A 195 7.44 -4.55 -18.52
C ARG A 195 7.81 -3.46 -17.51
N SER A 196 8.97 -2.83 -17.69
CA SER A 196 9.47 -1.74 -16.86
C SER A 196 8.46 -0.60 -16.72
N ARG A 197 7.80 -0.24 -17.82
CA ARG A 197 6.70 0.72 -17.79
C ARG A 197 5.52 0.24 -16.95
N ARG A 198 5.08 -1.01 -17.13
CA ARG A 198 3.97 -1.59 -16.37
C ARG A 198 4.29 -1.62 -14.88
N GLU A 199 5.51 -1.99 -14.50
CA GLU A 199 5.97 -1.95 -13.11
C GLU A 199 5.78 -0.54 -12.51
N ILE A 200 6.24 0.51 -13.18
CA ILE A 200 6.03 1.90 -12.73
C ILE A 200 4.54 2.23 -12.59
N VAL A 201 3.76 1.97 -13.65
CA VAL A 201 2.34 2.33 -13.72
C VAL A 201 1.53 1.61 -12.65
N GLN A 202 1.73 0.30 -12.49
CA GLN A 202 0.99 -0.49 -11.52
C GLN A 202 1.39 -0.16 -10.09
N HIS A 203 2.66 0.14 -9.84
CA HIS A 203 3.13 0.58 -8.53
C HIS A 203 2.46 1.90 -8.11
N ALA A 204 2.41 2.89 -9.01
CA ALA A 204 1.70 4.14 -8.74
C ALA A 204 0.18 3.93 -8.53
N LYS A 205 -0.45 3.05 -9.31
CA LYS A 205 -1.88 2.70 -9.15
C LYS A 205 -2.14 1.99 -7.82
N ALA A 206 -1.27 1.07 -7.41
CA ALA A 206 -1.36 0.36 -6.14
C ALA A 206 -1.20 1.32 -4.95
N ALA A 207 -0.19 2.21 -5.01
CA ALA A 207 -0.01 3.27 -4.01
C ALA A 207 -1.25 4.19 -3.92
N THR A 208 -1.80 4.58 -5.07
CA THR A 208 -3.04 5.39 -5.13
C THR A 208 -4.21 4.67 -4.47
N HIS A 209 -4.41 3.39 -4.78
CA HIS A 209 -5.47 2.58 -4.17
C HIS A 209 -5.33 2.55 -2.66
N MET A 210 -4.16 2.22 -2.16
CA MET A 210 -3.92 2.09 -0.72
C MET A 210 -4.10 3.41 0.03
N ILE A 211 -3.49 4.50 -0.44
CA ILE A 211 -3.64 5.82 0.18
C ILE A 211 -5.11 6.25 0.13
N SER A 212 -5.82 5.94 -0.96
CA SER A 212 -7.25 6.24 -1.04
C SER A 212 -8.06 5.44 -0.02
N GLN A 213 -7.84 4.13 0.11
CA GLN A 213 -8.56 3.32 1.09
C GLN A 213 -8.29 3.77 2.53
N LEU A 214 -7.02 3.97 2.89
CA LEU A 214 -6.61 4.22 4.27
C LEU A 214 -6.75 5.69 4.68
N CYS A 215 -6.37 6.63 3.83
CA CYS A 215 -6.32 8.05 4.18
C CYS A 215 -7.54 8.83 3.70
N VAL A 216 -8.11 8.48 2.53
CA VAL A 216 -9.22 9.26 1.95
C VAL A 216 -10.58 8.69 2.37
N TYR A 217 -10.72 7.37 2.34
CA TYR A 217 -11.94 6.66 2.72
C TYR A 217 -11.96 6.21 4.17
N ASP A 218 -10.91 6.51 4.94
CA ASP A 218 -10.82 6.27 6.38
C ASP A 218 -11.12 4.80 6.75
N LYS A 219 -10.63 3.86 5.93
CA LYS A 219 -10.79 2.42 6.19
C LYS A 219 -9.60 1.89 6.98
N ASP A 220 -9.89 0.96 7.89
CA ASP A 220 -8.87 0.15 8.54
C ASP A 220 -8.16 -0.77 7.54
N LEU A 221 -6.86 -1.00 7.76
CA LEU A 221 -6.11 -2.00 7.01
C LEU A 221 -6.78 -3.37 7.17
N SER A 222 -7.01 -4.03 6.05
CA SER A 222 -7.63 -5.35 5.99
C SER A 222 -6.94 -6.23 4.97
N GLU A 223 -7.14 -7.53 5.10
CA GLU A 223 -6.60 -8.55 4.18
C GLU A 223 -7.08 -8.28 2.74
N GLU A 224 -8.33 -7.87 2.58
CA GLU A 224 -8.91 -7.51 1.28
C GLU A 224 -8.17 -6.33 0.64
N ILE A 225 -7.89 -5.26 1.39
CA ILE A 225 -7.13 -4.11 0.87
C ILE A 225 -5.74 -4.54 0.43
N ILE A 226 -5.08 -5.41 1.20
CA ILE A 226 -3.75 -5.93 0.86
C ILE A 226 -3.79 -6.75 -0.43
N LEU A 227 -4.71 -7.71 -0.54
CA LEU A 227 -4.84 -8.57 -1.72
C LEU A 227 -5.23 -7.79 -2.97
N GLN A 228 -6.15 -6.81 -2.86
CA GLN A 228 -6.49 -5.95 -4.00
C GLN A 228 -5.33 -5.04 -4.40
N THR A 229 -4.56 -4.51 -3.44
CA THR A 229 -3.36 -3.72 -3.73
C THR A 229 -2.32 -4.58 -4.47
N HIS A 230 -2.07 -5.80 -4.00
CA HIS A 230 -1.18 -6.75 -4.67
C HIS A 230 -1.68 -7.10 -6.08
N LYS A 231 -3.00 -7.24 -6.25
CA LYS A 231 -3.61 -7.48 -7.55
C LYS A 231 -3.34 -6.36 -8.56
N ILE A 232 -3.48 -5.12 -8.11
CA ILE A 232 -3.18 -3.94 -8.93
C ILE A 232 -1.69 -3.91 -9.26
N LEU A 233 -0.84 -4.07 -8.26
CA LEU A 233 0.62 -4.01 -8.36
C LEU A 233 1.17 -4.98 -9.43
N THR A 234 0.59 -6.17 -9.54
CA THR A 234 1.07 -7.27 -10.41
C THR A 234 0.33 -7.35 -11.74
N HIS A 235 -0.66 -6.49 -11.99
CA HIS A 235 -1.51 -6.60 -13.18
C HIS A 235 -0.70 -6.47 -14.49
N LYS A 236 -0.75 -7.51 -15.33
CA LYS A 236 0.00 -7.63 -16.61
C LYS A 236 1.53 -7.68 -16.47
N ILE A 237 2.02 -8.09 -15.30
CA ILE A 237 3.45 -8.29 -15.02
C ILE A 237 3.62 -9.74 -14.61
N ASP A 238 4.20 -10.58 -15.45
CA ASP A 238 4.41 -12.00 -15.10
C ASP A 238 5.55 -12.15 -14.09
N ALA A 239 5.51 -13.18 -13.24
CA ALA A 239 6.68 -13.61 -12.48
C ALA A 239 7.64 -14.40 -13.40
N GLU A 240 8.77 -14.86 -12.88
CA GLU A 240 9.73 -15.63 -13.69
C GLU A 240 9.11 -16.90 -14.27
N SER A 241 8.30 -17.60 -13.47
CA SER A 241 7.69 -18.89 -13.81
C SER A 241 6.16 -18.85 -13.90
N THR A 242 5.53 -17.78 -13.38
CA THR A 242 4.08 -17.78 -13.11
C THR A 242 3.40 -16.58 -13.79
N PRO A 243 2.39 -16.81 -14.64
CA PRO A 243 1.62 -15.74 -15.26
C PRO A 243 0.91 -14.88 -14.22
N TRP A 244 0.82 -13.58 -14.45
CA TRP A 244 0.19 -12.65 -13.51
C TRP A 244 -1.23 -13.04 -13.09
N LYS A 245 -2.00 -13.65 -13.99
CA LYS A 245 -3.38 -14.08 -13.73
C LYS A 245 -3.49 -15.11 -12.61
N GLU A 246 -2.42 -15.86 -12.34
CA GLU A 246 -2.40 -16.96 -11.39
C GLU A 246 -1.96 -16.53 -10.00
N TYR A 247 -1.07 -15.53 -9.88
CA TYR A 247 -0.53 -15.09 -8.59
C TYR A 247 -1.03 -13.70 -8.13
N SER A 248 -1.65 -12.93 -9.01
CA SER A 248 -2.10 -11.57 -8.73
C SER A 248 -3.25 -11.55 -7.70
N GLY A 249 -2.99 -10.94 -6.54
CA GLY A 249 -3.98 -10.77 -5.46
C GLY A 249 -4.34 -12.05 -4.70
N VAL A 250 -3.47 -13.06 -4.72
CA VAL A 250 -3.61 -14.28 -3.93
C VAL A 250 -2.35 -14.56 -3.13
N TYR A 251 -2.45 -15.40 -2.11
CA TYR A 251 -1.29 -15.89 -1.39
C TYR A 251 -0.50 -16.89 -2.24
N ARG A 252 0.82 -16.89 -2.07
CA ARG A 252 1.67 -17.89 -2.71
C ARG A 252 1.33 -19.31 -2.30
N THR A 253 1.62 -20.23 -3.21
CA THR A 253 1.46 -21.67 -3.04
C THR A 253 2.77 -22.41 -2.87
N ASP A 254 3.88 -21.70 -3.04
CA ASP A 254 5.22 -22.27 -3.14
C ASP A 254 6.11 -21.72 -2.03
N GLU A 255 7.15 -22.48 -1.70
CA GLU A 255 8.16 -22.08 -0.72
C GLU A 255 9.15 -21.10 -1.35
N VAL A 256 9.42 -20.00 -0.64
CA VAL A 256 10.33 -18.94 -1.12
C VAL A 256 11.25 -18.45 -0.02
N SER A 257 12.37 -17.86 -0.42
CA SER A 257 13.40 -17.34 0.48
C SER A 257 14.02 -16.06 -0.07
N ALA A 258 14.31 -15.10 0.81
CA ALA A 258 15.16 -13.96 0.49
C ALA A 258 16.62 -14.33 0.79
N GLY A 259 17.37 -14.72 -0.24
CA GLY A 259 18.74 -15.22 -0.07
C GLY A 259 18.77 -16.50 0.77
N LEU A 260 19.39 -16.46 1.95
CA LEU A 260 19.47 -17.59 2.88
C LEU A 260 18.35 -17.59 3.94
N HIS A 261 17.43 -16.62 3.87
CA HIS A 261 16.34 -16.48 4.83
C HIS A 261 15.04 -17.05 4.25
N PRO A 262 14.61 -18.26 4.66
CA PRO A 262 13.33 -18.81 4.23
C PRO A 262 12.18 -18.00 4.84
N PHE A 263 11.16 -17.72 4.03
CA PHE A 263 9.91 -17.16 4.51
C PHE A 263 9.06 -18.24 5.20
N PRO A 264 8.02 -17.88 5.99
CA PRO A 264 7.13 -18.87 6.62
C PRO A 264 6.53 -19.85 5.59
N HIS A 265 6.23 -21.09 5.95
CA HIS A 265 5.63 -22.02 4.98
C HIS A 265 4.36 -21.44 4.34
N HIS A 266 4.13 -21.66 3.05
CA HIS A 266 3.05 -21.00 2.27
C HIS A 266 1.66 -21.18 2.91
N SER A 267 1.39 -22.36 3.49
CA SER A 267 0.14 -22.67 4.20
C SER A 267 -0.09 -21.84 5.47
N LEU A 268 0.94 -21.21 6.03
CA LEU A 268 0.88 -20.38 7.23
C LEU A 268 0.70 -18.89 6.89
N VAL A 269 0.96 -18.48 5.65
CA VAL A 269 0.90 -17.07 5.24
C VAL A 269 -0.47 -16.43 5.52
N PRO A 270 -1.61 -17.05 5.16
CA PRO A 270 -2.92 -16.45 5.44
C PRO A 270 -3.17 -16.23 6.94
N TYR A 271 -2.71 -17.16 7.77
CA TYR A 271 -2.84 -17.07 9.23
C TYR A 271 -1.94 -15.94 9.79
N LYS A 272 -0.69 -15.86 9.33
CA LYS A 272 0.26 -14.82 9.74
C LYS A 272 -0.21 -13.42 9.35
N MET A 273 -0.82 -13.26 8.18
CA MET A 273 -1.39 -11.99 7.74
C MET A 273 -2.56 -11.54 8.60
N LYS A 274 -3.46 -12.48 8.95
CA LYS A 274 -4.58 -12.21 9.88
C LYS A 274 -4.10 -11.84 11.26
N ASP A 275 -3.09 -12.55 11.77
CA ASP A 275 -2.46 -12.24 13.06
C ASP A 275 -1.83 -10.85 13.05
N MET A 276 -1.07 -10.50 12.01
CA MET A 276 -0.47 -9.16 11.84
C MET A 276 -1.53 -8.05 11.83
N ILE A 277 -2.62 -8.22 11.08
CA ILE A 277 -3.71 -7.22 11.03
C ILE A 277 -4.38 -7.11 12.41
N ARG A 278 -4.62 -8.23 13.09
CA ARG A 278 -5.23 -8.24 14.43
C ARG A 278 -4.35 -7.54 15.46
N GLU A 279 -3.04 -7.80 15.42
CA GLU A 279 -2.04 -7.15 16.29
C GLU A 279 -2.03 -5.65 16.05
N LEU A 280 -1.93 -5.21 14.79
CA LEU A 280 -2.01 -3.80 14.43
C LEU A 280 -3.29 -3.13 14.95
N GLN A 281 -4.45 -3.76 14.75
CA GLN A 281 -5.72 -3.23 15.22
C GLN A 281 -5.80 -3.21 16.76
N SER A 282 -5.19 -4.18 17.44
CA SER A 282 -5.11 -4.21 18.90
C SER A 282 -4.25 -3.07 19.42
N ASP A 283 -3.07 -2.87 18.85
CA ASP A 283 -2.17 -1.78 19.21
C ASP A 283 -2.87 -0.43 19.00
N MET A 284 -3.51 -0.23 17.86
CA MET A 284 -4.27 0.99 17.61
C MET A 284 -5.39 1.21 18.64
N LYS A 285 -6.16 0.18 19.00
CA LYS A 285 -7.19 0.28 20.05
C LYS A 285 -6.59 0.62 21.41
N GLU A 286 -5.47 0.01 21.76
CA GLU A 286 -4.78 0.26 23.03
C GLU A 286 -4.30 1.71 23.13
N VAL A 287 -3.66 2.23 22.08
CA VAL A 287 -3.21 3.63 22.06
C VAL A 287 -4.40 4.57 22.20
N ILE A 288 -5.51 4.30 21.51
CA ILE A 288 -6.74 5.11 21.60
C ILE A 288 -7.31 5.06 23.03
N ALA A 289 -7.45 3.87 23.60
CA ALA A 289 -8.05 3.67 24.92
C ALA A 289 -7.23 4.33 26.03
N LYS A 290 -5.91 4.27 25.93
CA LYS A 290 -4.99 4.81 26.93
C LYS A 290 -4.61 6.28 26.67
N ARG A 291 -5.11 6.91 25.60
CA ARG A 291 -4.67 8.23 25.12
C ARG A 291 -3.14 8.34 25.03
N LEU A 292 -2.49 7.24 24.65
CA LEU A 292 -1.04 7.18 24.61
C LEU A 292 -0.51 8.01 23.45
N THR A 293 0.64 8.61 23.70
CA THR A 293 1.47 9.31 22.74
C THR A 293 2.11 8.29 21.79
N LEU A 294 1.82 8.37 20.49
CA LEU A 294 2.48 7.52 19.47
C LEU A 294 3.72 8.27 18.97
N SER A 295 4.91 7.68 19.09
CA SER A 295 6.12 8.32 18.59
C SER A 295 6.07 8.48 17.06
N PRO A 296 6.63 9.56 16.49
CA PRO A 296 6.71 9.80 15.06
C PRO A 296 7.38 8.66 14.33
N LEU A 297 8.37 8.03 14.96
CA LEU A 297 9.02 6.85 14.43
C LEU A 297 8.11 5.65 14.47
N LEU A 298 7.29 5.41 15.48
CA LEU A 298 6.39 4.26 15.49
C LEU A 298 5.25 4.41 14.47
N ARG A 299 4.72 5.62 14.22
CA ARG A 299 3.71 5.84 13.17
C ARG A 299 4.30 5.92 11.76
N SER A 300 5.47 6.54 11.61
CA SER A 300 6.22 6.49 10.35
C SER A 300 6.70 5.07 10.10
N THR A 301 7.01 4.28 11.12
CA THR A 301 7.23 2.84 10.97
C THR A 301 5.91 2.17 10.69
N LEU A 302 4.77 2.40 11.32
CA LEU A 302 3.54 1.70 10.94
C LEU A 302 3.02 2.04 9.53
N ILE A 303 3.15 3.29 9.09
CA ILE A 303 2.75 3.75 7.75
C ILE A 303 3.84 3.45 6.72
N SER A 304 5.12 3.68 7.02
CA SER A 304 6.23 3.30 6.15
C SER A 304 6.36 1.79 6.12
N LEU A 305 6.30 1.06 7.22
CA LEU A 305 6.19 -0.41 7.23
C LEU A 305 4.90 -0.83 6.53
N SER A 306 3.73 -0.18 6.60
CA SER A 306 2.59 -0.56 5.72
C SER A 306 2.83 -0.27 4.23
N ILE A 307 3.48 0.85 3.91
CA ILE A 307 3.81 1.26 2.55
C ILE A 307 4.98 0.38 2.06
N PHE A 308 6.16 0.42 2.65
CA PHE A 308 7.35 -0.41 2.46
C PHE A 308 7.12 -1.94 2.59
N ILE A 309 6.30 -2.47 3.53
CA ILE A 309 5.86 -3.90 3.50
C ILE A 309 5.03 -4.14 2.24
N LEU A 310 4.25 -3.19 1.74
CA LEU A 310 3.45 -3.43 0.52
C LEU A 310 4.15 -3.01 -0.78
N LEU A 311 5.18 -2.16 -0.72
CA LEU A 311 6.00 -1.74 -1.86
C LEU A 311 7.22 -2.65 -2.04
N SER A 312 7.74 -3.27 -0.98
CA SER A 312 8.82 -4.27 -1.03
C SER A 312 8.34 -5.68 -0.66
N THR A 313 7.66 -5.88 0.48
CA THR A 313 7.28 -7.26 0.89
C THR A 313 5.98 -7.81 0.28
N ALA A 314 5.16 -7.05 -0.44
CA ALA A 314 4.07 -7.63 -1.24
C ALA A 314 4.62 -8.38 -2.45
N MET A 315 5.82 -8.00 -2.91
CA MET A 315 6.59 -8.84 -3.82
C MET A 315 7.03 -10.08 -3.03
N ASP A 316 7.75 -9.98 -1.92
CA ASP A 316 8.29 -11.17 -1.24
C ASP A 316 7.26 -12.14 -0.59
N ALA A 317 6.11 -11.66 -0.13
CA ALA A 317 5.07 -12.50 0.47
C ALA A 317 4.23 -13.27 -0.58
N CYS A 318 4.28 -12.82 -1.85
CA CYS A 318 3.47 -13.37 -2.94
C CYS A 318 4.29 -13.73 -4.20
N VAL A 319 5.62 -13.58 -4.17
CA VAL A 319 6.53 -14.10 -5.20
C VAL A 319 6.42 -15.62 -5.18
N VAL A 320 6.15 -16.16 -6.36
CA VAL A 320 6.23 -17.57 -6.73
C VAL A 320 7.56 -17.81 -7.40
#